data_AF-A0A2P6WGB8-F1
#
_entry.id   AF-A0A2P6WGB8-F1
#
_cell.length_a   1.000
_cell.length_b   1.000
_cell.length_c   1.000
_cell.angle_alpha   90.00
_cell.angle_beta   90.00
_cell.angle_gamma   90.00
#
_symmetry.space_group_name_H-M   'P 1'
#
loop_
_entity.id
_entity.type
_entity.pdbx_description
1 polymer ?
#
loop_
_entity_poly.entity_id
_entity_poly.type
_entity_poly.pdbx_seq_one_letter_code
_entity_poly.pdbx_strand_id
1 'polypeptide(L)'
;MLTESSTEPEVPGWYKKRKLAKQKMQLEERRTEVLSRIAWRLFDVEQMAQRPRSANDAINSTLLKKVQQGLTEIAGSVQQAEHTDKLDDLADDADRQATFSAYLCPREEIKIEGHLAFELMEWWGVPKSETNRLRELLVDKLDSADENPEGARSALHALFKERDDWEEYRDDYEDAMRSRAGWLFWSTLALPLTAIISFYLSFRFASLLFAPLRVVGILFAGVAGSCVSVVSKLPALDVCRSEKIDSYDRLIWSRLSVGTSASLIGCGLLGWGLIPISIQGRAFAEALDASSTSVSTFGAALRMLILLAVPLLFGFSERALTSFERSFFGKPAKSQKE
;
A
#
# COMPACT_ATOMS: atom_id res chain seq x y z
N MET A 1 19.37 -44.73 -10.22
CA MET A 1 18.57 -44.08 -9.18
C MET A 1 19.50 -43.70 -8.05
N LEU A 2 19.97 -42.44 -8.03
CA LEU A 2 20.77 -41.88 -6.94
C LEU A 2 19.81 -41.02 -6.12
N THR A 3 19.48 -41.46 -4.92
CA THR A 3 18.76 -40.68 -3.92
C THR A 3 19.74 -39.71 -3.28
N GLU A 4 19.70 -38.45 -3.70
CA GLU A 4 20.40 -37.37 -3.01
C GLU A 4 19.79 -37.20 -1.62
N SER A 5 20.51 -37.66 -0.60
CA SER A 5 20.24 -37.38 0.81
C SER A 5 20.57 -35.92 1.08
N SER A 6 19.59 -35.01 0.98
CA SER A 6 19.75 -33.64 1.44
C SER A 6 19.82 -33.63 2.97
N THR A 7 21.02 -33.58 3.53
CA THR A 7 21.21 -33.23 4.95
C THR A 7 20.88 -31.76 5.13
N GLU A 8 19.69 -31.47 5.67
CA GLU A 8 19.35 -30.12 6.10
C GLU A 8 20.37 -29.64 7.16
N PRO A 9 20.90 -28.42 7.04
CA PRO A 9 21.87 -27.89 8.00
C PRO A 9 21.24 -27.77 9.40
N GLU A 10 21.91 -28.34 10.42
CA GLU A 10 21.49 -28.22 11.82
C GLU A 10 21.45 -26.75 12.24
N VAL A 11 20.24 -26.20 12.34
CA VAL A 11 20.02 -24.84 12.82
C VAL A 11 20.42 -24.74 14.30
N PRO A 12 21.31 -23.80 14.68
CA PRO A 12 21.79 -23.66 16.06
C PRO A 12 20.65 -23.54 17.08
N GLY A 13 20.75 -24.24 18.22
CA GLY A 13 19.70 -24.27 19.25
C GLY A 13 19.31 -22.89 19.81
N TRP A 14 20.23 -21.92 19.83
CA TRP A 14 19.95 -20.54 20.26
C TRP A 14 19.00 -19.80 19.29
N TYR A 15 19.08 -20.09 17.99
CA TYR A 15 18.21 -19.50 16.97
C TYR A 15 16.76 -19.98 17.14
N LYS A 16 16.57 -21.29 17.40
CA LYS A 16 15.25 -21.87 17.67
C LYS A 16 14.60 -21.24 18.92
N LYS A 17 15.37 -21.08 20.00
CA LYS A 17 14.89 -20.40 21.24
C LYS A 17 14.48 -18.96 20.98
N ARG A 18 15.28 -18.19 20.23
CA ARG A 18 14.98 -16.79 19.90
C ARG A 18 13.74 -16.65 19.01
N LYS A 19 13.59 -17.52 18.01
CA LYS A 19 12.40 -17.55 17.14
C LYS A 19 11.13 -17.83 17.94
N LEU A 20 11.17 -18.82 18.83
CA LEU A 20 10.03 -19.18 19.69
C LEU A 20 9.67 -18.06 20.68
N ALA A 21 10.66 -17.39 21.26
CA ALA A 21 10.44 -16.23 22.12
C ALA A 21 9.78 -15.07 21.34
N LYS A 22 10.23 -14.81 20.10
CA LYS A 22 9.63 -13.78 19.24
C LYS A 22 8.17 -14.11 18.90
N GLN A 23 7.88 -15.37 18.55
CA GLN A 23 6.51 -15.82 18.24
C GLN A 23 5.59 -15.66 19.46
N LYS A 24 6.05 -16.03 20.66
CA LYS A 24 5.28 -15.83 21.89
C LYS A 24 5.02 -14.35 22.17
N MET A 25 6.03 -13.50 21.99
CA MET A 25 5.88 -12.06 22.18
C MET A 25 4.85 -11.47 21.21
N GLN A 26 4.94 -11.84 19.93
CA GLN A 26 3.97 -11.41 18.90
C GLN A 26 2.55 -11.89 19.21
N LEU A 27 2.40 -13.12 19.71
CA LEU A 27 1.11 -13.66 20.11
C LEU A 27 0.49 -12.87 21.28
N GLU A 28 1.28 -12.56 22.32
CA GLU A 28 0.79 -11.77 23.47
C GLU A 28 0.46 -10.32 23.10
N GLU A 29 1.27 -9.72 22.23
CA GLU A 29 1.02 -8.38 21.68
C GLU A 29 -0.31 -8.37 20.92
N ARG A 30 -0.51 -9.34 20.01
CA ARG A 30 -1.77 -9.48 19.26
C ARG A 30 -2.96 -9.77 20.17
N ARG A 31 -2.78 -10.60 21.20
CA ARG A 31 -3.84 -10.88 22.18
C ARG A 31 -4.28 -9.62 22.90
N THR A 32 -3.32 -8.78 23.31
CA THR A 32 -3.61 -7.51 23.98
C THR A 32 -4.36 -6.55 23.06
N GLU A 33 -3.93 -6.48 21.80
CA GLU A 33 -4.60 -5.68 20.76
C GLU A 33 -6.05 -6.13 20.55
N VAL A 34 -6.30 -7.42 20.33
CA VAL A 34 -7.64 -7.96 20.12
C VAL A 34 -8.54 -7.75 21.33
N LEU A 35 -8.02 -7.93 22.56
CA LEU A 35 -8.79 -7.63 23.78
C LEU A 35 -9.15 -6.15 23.88
N SER A 36 -8.24 -5.26 23.50
CA SER A 36 -8.51 -3.82 23.48
C SER A 36 -9.58 -3.45 22.44
N ARG A 37 -9.55 -4.09 21.26
CA ARG A 37 -10.58 -3.96 20.22
C ARG A 37 -11.95 -4.43 20.73
N ILE A 38 -12.02 -5.61 21.35
CA ILE A 38 -13.27 -6.14 21.93
C ILE A 38 -13.81 -5.21 23.02
N ALA A 39 -12.93 -4.71 23.91
CA ALA A 39 -13.35 -3.79 24.97
C ALA A 39 -13.92 -2.49 24.39
N TRP A 40 -13.32 -1.97 23.31
CA TRP A 40 -13.84 -0.81 22.61
C TRP A 40 -15.19 -1.09 21.93
N ARG A 41 -15.36 -2.25 21.27
CA ARG A 41 -16.66 -2.67 20.71
C ARG A 41 -17.75 -2.82 21.76
N LEU A 42 -17.42 -3.34 22.94
CA LEU A 42 -18.35 -3.44 24.05
C LEU A 42 -18.77 -2.04 24.55
N PHE A 43 -17.81 -1.11 24.65
CA PHE A 43 -18.08 0.27 24.99
C PHE A 43 -19.02 0.94 23.98
N ASP A 44 -18.80 0.77 22.67
CA ASP A 44 -19.67 1.34 21.62
C ASP A 44 -21.11 0.81 21.71
N VAL A 45 -21.27 -0.51 21.92
CA VAL A 45 -22.58 -1.15 22.10
C VAL A 45 -23.30 -0.57 23.32
N GLU A 46 -22.59 -0.40 24.43
CA GLU A 46 -23.15 0.17 25.67
C GLU A 46 -23.49 1.65 25.50
N GLN A 47 -22.64 2.42 24.84
CA GLN A 47 -22.89 3.83 24.56
C GLN A 47 -24.14 3.98 23.69
N MET A 48 -24.30 3.17 22.64
CA MET A 48 -25.49 3.15 21.79
C MET A 48 -26.74 2.75 22.58
N ALA A 49 -26.62 1.80 23.51
CA ALA A 49 -27.72 1.37 24.37
C ALA A 49 -28.19 2.48 25.33
N GLN A 50 -27.27 3.27 25.88
CA GLN A 50 -27.52 4.32 26.86
C GLN A 50 -28.10 5.61 26.28
N ARG A 51 -28.16 5.77 24.95
CA ARG A 51 -28.68 6.98 24.32
C ARG A 51 -30.16 7.23 24.69
N PRO A 52 -30.59 8.50 24.81
CA PRO A 52 -31.97 8.84 25.14
C PRO A 52 -32.97 8.25 24.15
N ARG A 53 -34.15 7.84 24.63
CA ARG A 53 -35.21 7.23 23.82
C ARG A 53 -36.57 7.79 24.18
N SER A 54 -37.45 7.87 23.18
CA SER A 54 -38.86 8.14 23.42
C SER A 54 -39.56 6.92 24.02
N ALA A 55 -40.69 7.14 24.70
CA ALA A 55 -41.43 6.07 25.39
C ALA A 55 -41.93 4.96 24.44
N ASN A 56 -42.05 5.27 23.15
CA ASN A 56 -42.53 4.34 22.12
C ASN A 56 -41.41 3.49 21.49
N ASP A 57 -40.15 3.71 21.85
CA ASP A 57 -38.97 3.01 21.30
C ASP A 57 -38.19 2.29 22.40
N ALA A 58 -38.79 1.23 22.95
CA ALA A 58 -38.17 0.45 24.01
C ALA A 58 -36.95 -0.33 23.51
N ILE A 59 -35.87 -0.30 24.30
CA ILE A 59 -34.65 -1.05 23.98
C ILE A 59 -34.91 -2.57 23.98
N ASN A 60 -34.38 -3.26 22.97
CA ASN A 60 -34.36 -4.72 22.95
C ASN A 60 -33.31 -5.25 23.93
N SER A 61 -33.69 -5.36 25.20
CA SER A 61 -32.80 -5.82 26.29
C SER A 61 -32.29 -7.25 26.09
N THR A 62 -33.04 -8.10 25.40
CA THR A 62 -32.63 -9.47 25.04
C THR A 62 -31.48 -9.45 24.03
N LEU A 63 -31.59 -8.63 22.99
CA LEU A 63 -30.53 -8.47 22.00
C LEU A 63 -29.27 -7.88 22.63
N LEU A 64 -29.41 -6.82 23.45
CA LEU A 64 -28.29 -6.19 24.15
C LEU A 64 -27.52 -7.22 25.00
N LYS A 65 -28.22 -8.00 25.83
CA LYS A 65 -27.59 -9.06 26.63
C LYS A 65 -26.92 -10.12 25.77
N LYS A 66 -27.53 -10.52 24.66
CA LYS A 66 -26.96 -11.49 23.72
C LYS A 66 -25.67 -10.98 23.07
N VAL A 67 -25.63 -9.70 22.69
CA VAL A 67 -24.45 -9.05 22.11
C VAL A 67 -23.33 -8.96 23.16
N GLN A 68 -23.63 -8.45 24.36
CA GLN A 68 -22.67 -8.36 25.47
C GLN A 68 -22.10 -9.73 25.88
N GLN A 69 -22.97 -10.75 25.98
CA GLN A 69 -22.56 -12.11 26.27
C GLN A 69 -21.65 -12.66 25.17
N GLY A 70 -22.02 -12.50 23.89
CA GLY A 70 -21.19 -12.93 22.76
C GLY A 70 -19.80 -12.29 22.78
N LEU A 71 -19.71 -10.97 23.00
CA LEU A 71 -18.42 -10.27 23.11
C LEU A 71 -17.58 -10.77 24.30
N THR A 72 -18.22 -11.08 25.43
CA THR A 72 -17.53 -11.63 26.61
C THR A 72 -17.01 -13.05 26.36
N GLU A 73 -17.78 -13.88 25.66
CA GLU A 73 -17.37 -15.24 25.26
C GLU A 73 -16.20 -15.20 24.26
N ILE A 74 -16.21 -14.26 23.32
CA ILE A 74 -15.10 -14.02 22.39
C ILE A 74 -13.86 -13.58 23.18
N ALA A 75 -13.98 -12.64 24.12
CA ALA A 75 -12.86 -12.22 24.97
C ALA A 75 -12.27 -13.39 25.79
N GLY A 76 -13.11 -14.30 26.28
CA GLY A 76 -12.66 -15.53 26.94
C GLY A 76 -11.91 -16.47 25.98
N SER A 77 -12.35 -16.56 24.74
CA SER A 77 -11.73 -17.37 23.68
C SER A 77 -10.37 -16.83 23.23
N VAL A 78 -10.20 -15.51 23.24
CA VAL A 78 -8.94 -14.82 22.91
C VAL A 78 -7.82 -15.18 23.88
N GLN A 79 -8.13 -15.36 25.16
CA GLN A 79 -7.16 -15.79 26.18
C GLN A 79 -6.65 -17.22 25.94
N GLN A 80 -7.47 -18.06 25.31
CA GLN A 80 -7.16 -19.48 25.05
C GLN A 80 -6.57 -19.73 23.65
N ALA A 81 -6.51 -18.71 22.80
CA ALA A 81 -5.98 -18.85 21.46
C ALA A 81 -4.44 -19.01 21.46
N GLU A 82 -3.97 -20.02 20.73
CA GLU A 82 -2.54 -20.35 20.59
C GLU A 82 -1.91 -19.80 19.30
N HIS A 83 -2.74 -19.36 18.35
CA HIS A 83 -2.33 -18.92 17.01
C HIS A 83 -2.86 -17.52 16.71
N THR A 84 -2.07 -16.75 15.97
CA THR A 84 -2.42 -15.39 15.53
C THR A 84 -3.64 -15.39 14.62
N ASP A 85 -3.73 -16.35 13.70
CA ASP A 85 -4.83 -16.42 12.73
C ASP A 85 -6.18 -16.60 13.45
N LYS A 86 -6.18 -17.39 14.53
CA LYS A 86 -7.38 -17.55 15.38
C LYS A 86 -7.72 -16.28 16.16
N LEU A 87 -6.72 -15.46 16.52
CA LEU A 87 -6.96 -14.17 17.16
C LEU A 87 -7.61 -13.19 16.18
N ASP A 88 -7.20 -13.24 14.91
CA ASP A 88 -7.77 -12.42 13.84
C ASP A 88 -9.24 -12.83 13.56
N ASP A 89 -9.52 -14.13 13.43
CA ASP A 89 -10.89 -14.65 13.29
C ASP A 89 -11.81 -14.18 14.46
N LEU A 90 -11.28 -14.18 15.69
CA LEU A 90 -12.02 -13.74 16.87
C LEU A 90 -12.24 -12.21 16.90
N ALA A 91 -11.31 -11.44 16.35
CA ALA A 91 -11.47 -10.00 16.18
C ALA A 91 -12.60 -9.70 15.19
N ASP A 92 -12.62 -10.38 14.04
CA ASP A 92 -13.66 -10.24 13.02
C ASP A 92 -15.04 -10.61 13.57
N ASP A 93 -15.13 -11.69 14.35
CA ASP A 93 -16.36 -12.09 15.00
C ASP A 93 -16.83 -11.05 16.03
N ALA A 94 -15.90 -10.39 16.74
CA ALA A 94 -16.24 -9.31 17.65
C ALA A 94 -16.79 -8.09 16.91
N ASP A 95 -16.19 -7.71 15.79
CA ASP A 95 -16.67 -6.59 14.97
C ASP A 95 -18.05 -6.90 14.38
N ARG A 96 -18.25 -8.10 13.82
CA ARG A 96 -19.56 -8.59 13.38
C ARG A 96 -20.60 -8.49 14.49
N GLN A 97 -20.23 -8.87 15.71
CA GLN A 97 -21.14 -8.79 16.86
C GLN A 97 -21.45 -7.32 17.23
N ALA A 98 -20.48 -6.42 17.11
CA ALA A 98 -20.65 -4.98 17.35
C ALA A 98 -21.57 -4.31 16.33
N THR A 99 -21.61 -4.76 15.07
CA THR A 99 -22.52 -4.19 14.07
C THR A 99 -24.02 -4.35 14.43
N PHE A 100 -24.37 -5.27 15.35
CA PHE A 100 -25.73 -5.37 15.88
C PHE A 100 -26.15 -4.18 16.75
N SER A 101 -25.20 -3.32 17.16
CA SER A 101 -25.49 -2.03 17.79
C SER A 101 -26.43 -1.15 16.94
N ALA A 102 -26.44 -1.32 15.62
CA ALA A 102 -27.39 -0.65 14.73
C ALA A 102 -28.86 -0.92 15.11
N TYR A 103 -29.18 -2.12 15.61
CA TYR A 103 -30.53 -2.44 16.10
C TYR A 103 -30.84 -1.84 17.47
N LEU A 104 -29.81 -1.37 18.19
CA LEU A 104 -29.97 -0.67 19.45
C LEU A 104 -30.10 0.84 19.26
N CYS A 105 -29.81 1.38 18.08
CA CYS A 105 -29.89 2.80 17.76
C CYS A 105 -31.32 3.34 18.00
N PRO A 106 -31.47 4.47 18.72
CA PRO A 106 -32.76 5.14 18.89
C PRO A 106 -33.35 5.53 17.54
N ARG A 107 -34.66 5.33 17.37
CA ARG A 107 -35.37 5.61 16.11
C ARG A 107 -35.08 7.01 15.53
N GLU A 108 -35.06 8.02 16.38
CA GLU A 108 -34.85 9.42 16.00
C GLU A 108 -33.43 9.70 15.47
N GLU A 109 -32.46 8.85 15.82
CA GLU A 109 -31.05 9.03 15.45
C GLU A 109 -30.63 8.16 14.26
N ILE A 110 -31.42 7.15 13.86
CA ILE A 110 -31.06 6.21 12.77
C ILE A 110 -30.66 6.95 11.50
N LYS A 111 -31.45 7.96 11.11
CA LYS A 111 -31.18 8.77 9.92
C LYS A 111 -29.86 9.55 10.03
N ILE A 112 -29.61 10.13 11.21
CA ILE A 112 -28.41 10.94 11.47
C ILE A 112 -27.17 10.05 11.42
N GLU A 113 -27.19 8.91 12.13
CA GLU A 113 -26.11 7.92 12.14
C GLU A 113 -25.85 7.36 10.74
N GLY A 114 -26.90 7.11 9.96
CA GLY A 114 -26.77 6.69 8.57
C GLY A 114 -26.04 7.73 7.71
N HIS A 115 -26.41 9.01 7.82
CA HIS A 115 -25.73 10.08 7.10
C HIS A 115 -24.28 10.27 7.55
N LEU A 116 -24.00 10.21 8.85
CA LEU A 116 -22.65 10.29 9.40
C LEU A 116 -21.77 9.15 8.88
N ALA A 117 -22.30 7.92 8.77
CA ALA A 117 -21.57 6.81 8.20
C ALA A 117 -21.22 7.03 6.71
N PHE A 118 -22.14 7.62 5.92
CA PHE A 118 -21.84 8.02 4.53
C PHE A 118 -20.77 9.10 4.45
N GLU A 119 -20.89 10.16 5.25
CA GLU A 119 -19.92 11.26 5.29
C GLU A 119 -18.53 10.76 5.70
N LEU A 120 -18.47 9.83 6.64
CA LEU A 120 -17.23 9.22 7.11
C LEU A 120 -16.56 8.40 6.00
N MET A 121 -17.32 7.56 5.28
CA MET A 121 -16.80 6.82 4.12
C MET A 121 -16.32 7.77 3.01
N GLU A 122 -17.06 8.84 2.73
CA GLU A 122 -16.63 9.85 1.75
C GLU A 122 -15.35 10.58 2.20
N TRP A 123 -15.22 10.88 3.49
CA TRP A 123 -14.03 11.49 4.07
C TRP A 123 -12.80 10.57 4.00
N TRP A 124 -12.98 9.26 4.16
CA TRP A 124 -11.93 8.25 3.92
C TRP A 124 -11.51 8.14 2.46
N GLY A 125 -12.21 8.81 1.54
CA GLY A 125 -11.95 8.74 0.11
C GLY A 125 -12.50 7.48 -0.54
N VAL A 126 -13.51 6.84 0.07
CA VAL A 126 -14.24 5.74 -0.57
C VAL A 126 -14.81 6.23 -1.90
N PRO A 127 -14.66 5.45 -2.99
CA PRO A 127 -15.12 5.86 -4.31
C PRO A 127 -16.61 6.25 -4.34
N LYS A 128 -16.90 7.37 -4.98
CA LYS A 128 -18.27 7.89 -5.14
C LYS A 128 -19.21 6.88 -5.81
N SER A 129 -18.71 5.99 -6.66
CA SER A 129 -19.54 4.94 -7.28
C SER A 129 -20.12 3.98 -6.23
N GLU A 130 -19.33 3.60 -5.23
CA GLU A 130 -19.77 2.70 -4.17
C GLU A 130 -20.63 3.44 -3.14
N THR A 131 -20.22 4.64 -2.73
CA THR A 131 -21.05 5.44 -1.79
C THR A 131 -22.41 5.80 -2.40
N ASN A 132 -22.46 6.18 -3.68
CA ASN A 132 -23.73 6.45 -4.37
C ASN A 132 -24.61 5.20 -4.47
N ARG A 133 -24.02 4.04 -4.81
CA ARG A 133 -24.74 2.77 -4.86
C ARG A 133 -25.36 2.42 -3.50
N LEU A 134 -24.61 2.56 -2.42
CA LEU A 134 -25.12 2.34 -1.07
C LEU A 134 -26.21 3.34 -0.71
N ARG A 135 -26.05 4.60 -1.15
CA ARG A 135 -27.02 5.67 -0.95
C ARG A 135 -28.35 5.34 -1.62
N GLU A 136 -28.32 4.91 -2.88
CA GLU A 136 -29.49 4.47 -3.66
C GLU A 136 -30.20 3.27 -3.02
N LEU A 137 -29.46 2.35 -2.39
CA LEU A 137 -30.03 1.14 -1.79
C LEU A 137 -30.60 1.34 -0.38
N LEU A 138 -30.03 2.27 0.39
CA LEU A 138 -30.25 2.36 1.84
C LEU A 138 -30.90 3.67 2.30
N VAL A 139 -30.74 4.80 1.59
CA VAL A 139 -31.25 6.09 2.08
C VAL A 139 -32.76 6.09 2.24
N ASP A 140 -33.51 5.55 1.27
CA ASP A 140 -34.98 5.50 1.38
C ASP A 140 -35.43 4.71 2.61
N LYS A 141 -34.71 3.63 2.95
CA LYS A 141 -34.99 2.82 4.14
C LYS A 141 -34.64 3.55 5.43
N LEU A 142 -33.53 4.31 5.44
CA LEU A 142 -33.10 5.12 6.58
C LEU A 142 -34.05 6.31 6.82
N ASP A 143 -34.52 6.94 5.75
CA ASP A 143 -35.51 8.04 5.82
C ASP A 143 -36.88 7.56 6.29
N SER A 144 -37.23 6.31 5.99
CA SER A 144 -38.46 5.67 6.47
C SER A 144 -38.41 5.17 7.93
N ALA A 145 -37.40 5.59 8.73
CA ALA A 145 -37.26 5.18 10.13
C ALA A 145 -38.52 5.46 10.97
N ASP A 146 -39.30 6.47 10.60
CA ASP A 146 -40.54 6.80 11.27
C ASP A 146 -41.70 5.84 10.99
N GLU A 147 -41.74 5.26 9.79
CA GLU A 147 -42.80 4.35 9.36
C GLU A 147 -42.43 2.90 9.65
N ASN A 148 -41.16 2.54 9.43
CA ASN A 148 -40.64 1.18 9.58
C ASN A 148 -39.27 1.18 10.29
N PRO A 149 -39.23 1.31 11.63
CA PRO A 149 -37.98 1.38 12.38
C PRO A 149 -37.12 0.12 12.26
N GLU A 150 -37.73 -1.07 12.15
CA GLU A 150 -36.98 -2.33 11.99
C GLU A 150 -36.30 -2.42 10.61
N GLY A 151 -36.98 -1.97 9.56
CA GLY A 151 -36.38 -1.86 8.23
C GLY A 151 -35.21 -0.88 8.19
N ALA A 152 -35.36 0.26 8.87
CA ALA A 152 -34.30 1.26 8.97
C ALA A 152 -33.09 0.77 9.79
N ARG A 153 -33.32 0.05 10.90
CA ARG A 153 -32.26 -0.60 11.69
C ARG A 153 -31.50 -1.65 10.89
N SER A 154 -32.21 -2.45 10.10
CA SER A 154 -31.58 -3.44 9.22
C SER A 154 -30.74 -2.77 8.13
N ALA A 155 -31.22 -1.66 7.56
CA ALA A 155 -30.45 -0.86 6.61
C ALA A 155 -29.21 -0.22 7.26
N LEU A 156 -29.34 0.30 8.48
CA LEU A 156 -28.22 0.84 9.26
C LEU A 156 -27.19 -0.24 9.60
N HIS A 157 -27.63 -1.44 9.94
CA HIS A 157 -26.73 -2.59 10.18
C HIS A 157 -25.93 -2.95 8.92
N ALA A 158 -26.60 -3.01 7.76
CA ALA A 158 -25.92 -3.26 6.49
C ALA A 158 -24.91 -2.14 6.16
N LEU A 159 -25.26 -0.88 6.47
CA LEU A 159 -24.38 0.26 6.28
C LEU A 159 -23.15 0.23 7.21
N PHE A 160 -23.34 -0.10 8.50
CA PHE A 160 -22.23 -0.24 9.44
C PHE A 160 -21.29 -1.37 9.07
N LYS A 161 -21.83 -2.51 8.63
CA LYS A 161 -21.01 -3.59 8.10
C LYS A 161 -20.14 -3.12 6.92
N GLU A 162 -20.76 -2.44 5.95
CA GLU A 162 -20.04 -1.94 4.79
C GLU A 162 -19.02 -0.85 5.16
N ARG A 163 -19.33 0.01 6.14
CA ARG A 163 -18.39 0.98 6.69
C ARG A 163 -17.19 0.29 7.32
N ASP A 164 -17.41 -0.68 8.20
CA ASP A 164 -16.36 -1.39 8.92
C ASP A 164 -15.46 -2.17 7.94
N ASP A 165 -16.03 -2.80 6.91
CA ASP A 165 -15.27 -3.43 5.81
C ASP A 165 -14.39 -2.41 5.04
N TRP A 166 -14.86 -1.16 4.88
CA TRP A 166 -14.05 -0.09 4.26
C TRP A 166 -12.95 0.42 5.19
N GLU A 167 -13.21 0.49 6.49
CA GLU A 167 -12.24 0.87 7.51
C GLU A 167 -11.07 -0.11 7.53
N GLU A 168 -11.36 -1.40 7.61
CA GLU A 168 -10.35 -2.47 7.58
C GLU A 168 -9.54 -2.42 6.29
N TYR A 169 -10.21 -2.33 5.13
CA TYR A 169 -9.52 -2.20 3.84
C TYR A 169 -8.61 -0.97 3.79
N ARG A 170 -9.04 0.17 4.35
CA ARG A 170 -8.25 1.40 4.37
C ARG A 170 -7.01 1.23 5.25
N ASP A 171 -7.16 0.63 6.43
CA ASP A 171 -6.05 0.45 7.36
C ASP A 171 -5.00 -0.50 6.78
N ASP A 172 -5.44 -1.62 6.21
CA ASP A 172 -4.58 -2.55 5.46
C ASP A 172 -3.88 -1.86 4.27
N TYR A 173 -4.62 -1.03 3.54
CA TYR A 173 -4.07 -0.26 2.43
C TYR A 173 -3.01 0.74 2.90
N GLU A 174 -3.29 1.49 3.96
CA GLU A 174 -2.38 2.48 4.52
C GLU A 174 -1.10 1.81 5.03
N ASP A 175 -1.21 0.72 5.77
CA ASP A 175 -0.04 -0.01 6.28
C ASP A 175 0.81 -0.59 5.15
N ALA A 176 0.17 -1.23 4.16
CA ALA A 176 0.85 -1.74 2.99
C ALA A 176 1.53 -0.61 2.19
N MET A 177 0.85 0.52 1.99
CA MET A 177 1.41 1.66 1.26
C MET A 177 2.50 2.37 2.04
N ARG A 178 2.39 2.50 3.36
CA ARG A 178 3.40 3.11 4.22
C ARG A 178 4.69 2.30 4.18
N SER A 179 4.59 0.98 4.29
CA SER A 179 5.74 0.07 4.19
C SER A 179 6.41 0.17 2.81
N ARG A 180 5.63 0.09 1.72
CA ARG A 180 6.13 0.21 0.35
C ARG A 180 6.74 1.59 0.06
N ALA A 181 6.08 2.67 0.48
CA ALA A 181 6.57 4.03 0.30
C ALA A 181 7.87 4.26 1.07
N GLY A 182 7.97 3.73 2.30
CA GLY A 182 9.21 3.74 3.07
C GLY A 182 10.33 3.00 2.34
N TRP A 183 10.06 1.80 1.82
CA TRP A 183 11.04 1.04 1.03
C TRP A 183 11.49 1.81 -0.21
N LEU A 184 10.57 2.33 -1.02
CA LEU A 184 10.88 3.13 -2.22
C LEU A 184 11.65 4.42 -1.89
N PHE A 185 11.32 5.07 -0.77
CA PHE A 185 12.04 6.25 -0.29
C PHE A 185 13.49 5.91 0.05
N TRP A 186 13.72 4.85 0.82
CA TRP A 186 15.07 4.39 1.15
C TRP A 186 15.85 3.93 -0.10
N SER A 187 15.20 3.24 -1.04
CA SER A 187 15.81 2.87 -2.33
C SER A 187 16.21 4.11 -3.13
N THR A 188 15.39 5.16 -3.13
CA THR A 188 15.68 6.44 -3.80
C THR A 188 16.92 7.12 -3.21
N LEU A 189 17.17 6.99 -1.90
CA LEU A 189 18.35 7.56 -1.25
C LEU A 189 19.60 6.67 -1.41
N ALA A 190 19.44 5.34 -1.29
CA ALA A 190 20.54 4.40 -1.28
C ALA A 190 21.11 4.11 -2.68
N LEU A 191 20.25 3.95 -3.70
CA LEU A 191 20.68 3.56 -5.05
C LEU A 191 21.57 4.60 -5.76
N PRO A 192 21.35 5.92 -5.62
CA PRO A 192 22.28 6.91 -6.17
C PRO A 192 23.66 6.84 -5.50
N LEU A 193 23.70 6.58 -4.19
CA LEU A 193 24.96 6.42 -3.46
C LEU A 193 25.72 5.17 -3.93
N THR A 194 25.02 4.04 -4.10
CA THR A 194 25.64 2.83 -4.65
C THR A 194 26.10 3.02 -6.09
N ALA A 195 25.34 3.75 -6.92
CA ALA A 195 25.75 4.11 -8.29
C ALA A 195 27.04 4.94 -8.31
N ILE A 196 27.15 5.96 -7.43
CA ILE A 196 28.36 6.77 -7.28
C ILE A 196 29.55 5.88 -6.89
N ILE A 197 29.38 4.96 -5.92
CA ILE A 197 30.45 4.03 -5.52
C ILE A 197 30.85 3.13 -6.69
N SER A 198 29.89 2.57 -7.44
CA SER A 198 30.15 1.72 -8.60
C SER A 198 30.92 2.45 -9.70
N PHE A 199 30.53 3.68 -10.04
CA PHE A 199 31.25 4.49 -11.02
C PHE A 199 32.67 4.83 -10.52
N TYR A 200 32.80 5.20 -9.25
CA TYR A 200 34.11 5.55 -8.66
C TYR A 200 35.07 4.37 -8.73
N LEU A 201 34.63 3.17 -8.32
CA LEU A 201 35.42 1.95 -8.41
C LEU A 201 35.77 1.60 -9.86
N SER A 202 34.81 1.72 -10.79
CA SER A 202 35.06 1.44 -12.21
C SER A 202 36.09 2.37 -12.85
N PHE A 203 36.11 3.65 -12.45
CA PHE A 203 37.12 4.60 -12.93
C PHE A 203 38.47 4.43 -12.23
N ARG A 204 38.47 4.07 -10.94
CA ARG A 204 39.70 3.91 -10.15
C ARG A 204 40.49 2.67 -10.58
N PHE A 205 39.79 1.58 -10.86
CA PHE A 205 40.35 0.28 -11.24
C PHE A 205 40.04 0.00 -12.70
N ALA A 206 40.59 0.79 -13.62
CA ALA A 206 40.37 0.77 -15.07
C ALA A 206 40.73 -0.56 -15.79
N SER A 207 40.88 -1.66 -15.04
CA SER A 207 40.98 -3.02 -15.55
C SER A 207 39.68 -3.46 -16.22
N LEU A 208 39.82 -4.25 -17.29
CA LEU A 208 38.73 -4.79 -18.13
C LEU A 208 37.67 -5.54 -17.30
N LEU A 209 38.04 -6.08 -16.14
CA LEU A 209 37.15 -6.77 -15.21
C LEU A 209 36.10 -5.86 -14.54
N PHE A 210 36.33 -4.54 -14.50
CA PHE A 210 35.44 -3.57 -13.83
C PHE A 210 34.54 -2.79 -14.82
N ALA A 211 34.59 -3.11 -16.11
CA ALA A 211 33.63 -2.62 -17.11
C ALA A 211 32.14 -2.89 -16.75
N PRO A 212 31.74 -4.09 -16.26
CA PRO A 212 30.33 -4.34 -15.92
C PRO A 212 29.81 -3.45 -14.78
N LEU A 213 30.68 -2.92 -13.90
CA LEU A 213 30.24 -2.01 -12.83
C LEU A 213 29.68 -0.69 -13.35
N ARG A 214 30.05 -0.25 -14.56
CA ARG A 214 29.43 0.95 -15.16
C ARG A 214 27.98 0.68 -15.51
N VAL A 215 27.71 -0.49 -16.08
CA VAL A 215 26.34 -0.92 -16.40
C VAL A 215 25.52 -1.05 -15.12
N VAL A 216 26.10 -1.61 -14.05
CA VAL A 216 25.46 -1.69 -12.73
C VAL A 216 25.17 -0.29 -12.17
N GLY A 217 26.12 0.66 -12.26
CA GLY A 217 25.90 2.04 -11.82
C GLY A 217 24.78 2.74 -12.58
N ILE A 218 24.73 2.58 -13.91
CA ILE A 218 23.63 3.11 -14.75
C ILE A 218 22.30 2.46 -14.35
N LEU A 219 22.29 1.15 -14.10
CA LEU A 219 21.09 0.41 -13.67
C LEU A 219 20.57 0.94 -12.33
N PHE A 220 21.44 1.11 -11.32
CA PHE A 220 21.04 1.67 -10.03
C PHE A 220 20.51 3.09 -10.15
N ALA A 221 21.15 3.94 -10.95
CA ALA A 221 20.65 5.29 -11.23
C ALA A 221 19.28 5.25 -11.95
N GLY A 222 19.08 4.35 -12.90
CA GLY A 222 17.80 4.15 -13.59
C GLY A 222 16.69 3.66 -12.65
N VAL A 223 17.00 2.69 -11.77
CA VAL A 223 16.05 2.18 -10.77
C VAL A 223 15.67 3.28 -9.78
N ALA A 224 16.63 4.07 -9.29
CA ALA A 224 16.32 5.18 -8.38
C ALA A 224 15.39 6.22 -9.03
N GLY A 225 15.63 6.58 -10.30
CA GLY A 225 14.73 7.47 -11.04
C GLY A 225 13.31 6.90 -11.16
N SER A 226 13.22 5.59 -11.39
CA SER A 226 11.95 4.86 -11.47
C SER A 226 11.21 4.81 -10.13
N CYS A 227 11.93 4.63 -9.01
CA CYS A 227 11.36 4.71 -7.65
C CYS A 227 10.70 6.06 -7.39
N VAL A 228 11.35 7.16 -7.75
CA VAL A 228 10.78 8.52 -7.61
C VAL A 228 9.49 8.67 -8.42
N SER A 229 9.46 8.12 -9.65
CA SER A 229 8.25 8.12 -10.50
C SER A 229 7.09 7.37 -9.83
N VAL A 230 7.36 6.20 -9.23
CA VAL A 230 6.34 5.41 -8.52
C VAL A 230 5.81 6.17 -7.29
N VAL A 231 6.70 6.71 -6.45
CA VAL A 231 6.31 7.47 -5.24
C VAL A 231 5.47 8.70 -5.60
N SER A 232 5.82 9.41 -6.67
CA SER A 232 5.07 10.60 -7.12
C SER A 232 3.66 10.28 -7.66
N LYS A 233 3.34 8.99 -7.87
CA LYS A 233 2.08 8.52 -8.45
C LYS A 233 1.52 7.33 -7.66
N LEU A 234 1.63 7.36 -6.34
CA LEU A 234 0.91 6.42 -5.52
C LEU A 234 -0.60 6.61 -5.79
N PRO A 235 -1.33 5.55 -6.16
CA PRO A 235 -2.74 5.65 -6.44
C PRO A 235 -3.50 6.10 -5.18
N ALA A 236 -4.58 6.85 -5.36
CA ALA A 236 -5.56 7.02 -4.30
C ALA A 236 -6.27 5.68 -4.03
N LEU A 237 -6.98 5.54 -2.90
CA LEU A 237 -7.83 4.38 -2.63
C LEU A 237 -8.69 4.08 -3.88
N ASP A 238 -8.51 2.89 -4.45
CA ASP A 238 -9.11 2.52 -5.74
C ASP A 238 -10.37 1.66 -5.53
N VAL A 239 -11.17 1.54 -6.58
CA VAL A 239 -12.59 1.17 -6.51
C VAL A 239 -12.88 -0.29 -6.12
N CYS A 240 -11.88 -1.15 -5.89
CA CYS A 240 -12.13 -2.58 -5.67
C CYS A 240 -11.36 -3.17 -4.47
N ARG A 241 -12.10 -3.64 -3.46
CA ARG A 241 -11.60 -4.23 -2.19
C ARG A 241 -10.81 -5.55 -2.35
N SER A 242 -11.23 -6.46 -3.23
CA SER A 242 -10.97 -7.90 -3.02
C SER A 242 -9.80 -8.55 -3.78
N GLU A 243 -9.20 -7.93 -4.80
CA GLU A 243 -8.24 -8.66 -5.69
C GLU A 243 -6.96 -7.89 -6.03
N LYS A 244 -6.76 -6.69 -5.45
CA LYS A 244 -5.87 -5.71 -6.08
C LYS A 244 -4.62 -5.31 -5.30
N ILE A 245 -4.41 -5.79 -4.07
CA ILE A 245 -3.09 -5.61 -3.41
C ILE A 245 -1.98 -6.23 -4.28
N ASP A 246 -2.21 -7.43 -4.82
CA ASP A 246 -1.31 -8.08 -5.78
C ASP A 246 -1.20 -7.30 -7.10
N SER A 247 -2.28 -6.64 -7.54
CA SER A 247 -2.27 -5.81 -8.73
C SER A 247 -1.38 -4.56 -8.58
N TYR A 248 -1.29 -4.02 -7.36
CA TYR A 248 -0.41 -2.89 -7.08
C TYR A 248 1.05 -3.29 -7.10
N ASP A 249 1.41 -4.44 -6.52
CA ASP A 249 2.78 -4.94 -6.62
C ASP A 249 3.16 -5.16 -8.07
N ARG A 250 2.28 -5.77 -8.87
CA ARG A 250 2.50 -5.91 -10.31
C ARG A 250 2.68 -4.57 -11.01
N LEU A 251 1.92 -3.54 -10.63
CA LEU A 251 2.02 -2.20 -11.21
C LEU A 251 3.32 -1.49 -10.80
N ILE A 252 3.74 -1.59 -9.54
CA ILE A 252 5.03 -1.07 -9.05
C ILE A 252 6.17 -1.75 -9.80
N TRP A 253 6.18 -3.09 -9.87
CA TRP A 253 7.18 -3.86 -10.60
C TRP A 253 7.18 -3.57 -12.10
N SER A 254 6.00 -3.40 -12.71
CA SER A 254 5.88 -3.01 -14.12
C SER A 254 6.48 -1.62 -14.35
N ARG A 255 6.21 -0.63 -13.50
CA ARG A 255 6.75 0.72 -13.64
C ARG A 255 8.26 0.76 -13.41
N LEU A 256 8.75 0.04 -12.39
CA LEU A 256 10.18 -0.08 -12.11
C LEU A 256 10.92 -0.75 -13.28
N SER A 257 10.39 -1.84 -13.81
CA SER A 257 11.01 -2.55 -14.94
C SER A 257 11.02 -1.71 -16.21
N VAL A 258 9.88 -1.11 -16.59
CA VAL A 258 9.78 -0.25 -17.77
C VAL A 258 10.69 0.98 -17.66
N GLY A 259 10.69 1.67 -16.51
CA GLY A 259 11.55 2.83 -16.28
C GLY A 259 13.04 2.49 -16.31
N THR A 260 13.42 1.33 -15.75
CA THR A 260 14.80 0.84 -15.78
C THR A 260 15.23 0.45 -17.21
N SER A 261 14.39 -0.29 -17.95
CA SER A 261 14.64 -0.64 -19.35
C SER A 261 14.77 0.60 -20.23
N ALA A 262 13.87 1.58 -20.07
CA ALA A 262 13.94 2.86 -20.77
C ALA A 262 15.25 3.60 -20.49
N SER A 263 15.68 3.62 -19.22
CA SER A 263 16.94 4.22 -18.82
C SER A 263 18.16 3.55 -19.45
N LEU A 264 18.19 2.22 -19.49
CA LEU A 264 19.25 1.45 -20.16
C LEU A 264 19.28 1.71 -21.68
N ILE A 265 18.13 1.67 -22.34
CA ILE A 265 18.03 1.94 -23.79
C ILE A 265 18.47 3.38 -24.09
N GLY A 266 17.97 4.37 -23.33
CA GLY A 266 18.34 5.77 -23.49
C GLY A 266 19.84 6.00 -23.31
N CYS A 267 20.44 5.44 -22.25
CA CYS A 267 21.87 5.54 -22.02
C CYS A 267 22.70 4.82 -23.10
N GLY A 268 22.22 3.68 -23.61
CA GLY A 268 22.85 2.97 -24.73
C GLY A 268 22.86 3.79 -26.02
N LEU A 269 21.73 4.40 -26.38
CA LEU A 269 21.62 5.26 -27.57
C LEU A 269 22.51 6.51 -27.46
N LEU A 270 22.58 7.12 -26.27
CA LEU A 270 23.47 8.25 -26.00
C LEU A 270 24.95 7.84 -26.01
N GLY A 271 25.27 6.67 -25.46
CA GLY A 271 26.62 6.12 -25.44
C GLY A 271 27.14 5.73 -26.82
N TRP A 272 26.24 5.27 -27.70
CA TRP A 272 26.55 5.03 -29.12
C TRP A 272 26.79 6.34 -29.88
N GLY A 273 26.21 7.45 -29.42
CA GLY A 273 26.24 8.73 -30.13
C GLY A 273 25.17 8.87 -31.21
N LEU A 274 24.13 8.02 -31.20
CA LEU A 274 22.98 8.15 -32.11
C LEU A 274 22.18 9.43 -31.82
N ILE A 275 22.16 9.86 -30.56
CA ILE A 275 21.52 11.10 -30.12
C ILE A 275 22.61 11.98 -29.48
N PRO A 276 23.16 12.97 -30.20
CA PRO A 276 24.24 13.80 -29.68
C PRO A 276 23.68 14.85 -28.72
N ILE A 277 23.48 14.46 -27.46
CA ILE A 277 23.20 15.42 -26.38
C ILE A 277 24.53 15.86 -25.76
N SER A 278 24.92 17.10 -26.02
CA SER A 278 26.08 17.72 -25.38
C SER A 278 25.65 18.45 -24.11
N ILE A 279 26.17 18.03 -22.96
CA ILE A 279 25.99 18.75 -21.68
C ILE A 279 27.29 19.52 -21.44
N GLN A 280 27.21 20.85 -21.45
CA GLN A 280 28.39 21.74 -21.29
C GLN A 280 29.52 21.44 -22.30
N GLY A 281 29.16 21.11 -23.55
CA GLY A 281 30.13 20.84 -24.62
C GLY A 281 30.80 19.47 -24.56
N ARG A 282 30.38 18.57 -23.66
CA ARG A 282 30.83 17.17 -23.64
C ARG A 282 29.69 16.23 -24.02
N ALA A 283 29.98 15.26 -24.88
CA ALA A 283 29.02 14.23 -25.23
C ALA A 283 28.91 13.17 -24.12
N PHE A 284 27.74 12.54 -23.97
CA PHE A 284 27.56 11.45 -23.00
C PHE A 284 28.51 10.27 -23.25
N ALA A 285 28.82 9.98 -24.52
CA ALA A 285 29.82 8.98 -24.90
C ALA A 285 31.22 9.29 -24.33
N GLU A 286 31.63 10.57 -24.34
CA GLU A 286 32.89 11.01 -23.73
C GLU A 286 32.84 10.86 -22.21
N ALA A 287 31.68 11.08 -21.59
CA ALA A 287 31.49 10.81 -20.16
C ALA A 287 31.49 9.31 -19.81
N LEU A 288 31.26 8.40 -20.76
CA LEU A 288 31.35 6.95 -20.57
C LEU A 288 32.76 6.39 -20.83
N ASP A 289 33.54 7.03 -21.69
CA ASP A 289 34.87 6.57 -22.07
C ASP A 289 35.90 6.79 -20.97
N ALA A 290 36.33 5.71 -20.30
CA ALA A 290 37.28 5.80 -19.18
C ALA A 290 38.69 6.20 -19.61
N SER A 291 38.99 6.18 -20.91
CA SER A 291 40.28 6.63 -21.44
C SER A 291 40.41 8.15 -21.52
N SER A 292 39.30 8.89 -21.35
CA SER A 292 39.30 10.36 -21.28
C SER A 292 39.91 10.83 -19.94
N THR A 293 41.23 10.90 -19.89
CA THR A 293 42.05 11.36 -18.77
C THR A 293 41.82 12.85 -18.48
N SER A 294 40.74 13.18 -17.76
CA SER A 294 40.64 14.49 -17.12
C SER A 294 41.34 14.41 -15.76
N VAL A 295 42.53 15.00 -15.65
CA VAL A 295 43.42 14.98 -14.47
C VAL A 295 42.88 15.80 -13.28
N SER A 296 41.72 16.46 -13.43
CA SER A 296 41.14 17.32 -12.39
C SER A 296 40.01 16.61 -11.61
N THR A 297 40.04 16.75 -10.28
CA THR A 297 38.97 16.30 -9.36
C THR A 297 37.60 16.87 -9.74
N PHE A 298 37.57 18.12 -10.23
CA PHE A 298 36.36 18.77 -10.71
C PHE A 298 35.77 18.08 -11.96
N GLY A 299 36.62 17.67 -12.91
CA GLY A 299 36.19 16.93 -14.11
C GLY A 299 35.64 15.54 -13.78
N ALA A 300 36.20 14.86 -12.78
CA ALA A 300 35.68 13.58 -12.30
C ALA A 300 34.30 13.75 -11.63
N ALA A 301 34.12 14.75 -10.78
CA ALA A 301 32.83 15.02 -10.14
C ALA A 301 31.72 15.35 -11.16
N LEU A 302 32.02 16.20 -12.16
CA LEU A 302 31.07 16.54 -13.22
C LEU A 302 30.67 15.32 -14.05
N ARG A 303 31.64 14.45 -14.37
CA ARG A 303 31.40 13.19 -15.08
C ARG A 303 30.46 12.27 -14.31
N MET A 304 30.69 12.11 -13.01
CA MET A 304 29.83 11.30 -12.13
C MET A 304 28.41 11.88 -12.06
N LEU A 305 28.29 13.21 -11.99
CA LEU A 305 27.00 13.90 -12.01
C LEU A 305 26.23 13.64 -13.30
N ILE A 306 26.90 13.72 -14.46
CA ILE A 306 26.28 13.42 -15.77
C ILE A 306 25.82 11.96 -15.84
N LEU A 307 26.68 11.03 -15.43
CA LEU A 307 26.37 9.59 -15.42
C LEU A 307 25.29 9.19 -14.42
N LEU A 308 25.03 10.02 -13.41
CA LEU A 308 23.95 9.82 -12.46
C LEU A 308 22.64 10.48 -12.94
N ALA A 309 22.73 11.74 -13.39
CA ALA A 309 21.57 12.56 -13.74
C ALA A 309 20.83 12.02 -14.98
N VAL A 310 21.56 11.58 -16.01
CA VAL A 310 20.94 11.11 -17.26
C VAL A 310 20.10 9.83 -17.04
N PRO A 311 20.62 8.76 -16.42
CA PRO A 311 19.81 7.57 -16.14
C PRO A 311 18.66 7.84 -15.16
N LEU A 312 18.87 8.67 -14.14
CA LEU A 312 17.83 9.10 -13.20
C LEU A 312 16.68 9.79 -13.93
N LEU A 313 17.00 10.75 -14.80
CA LEU A 313 16.01 11.47 -15.60
C LEU A 313 15.24 10.49 -16.48
N PHE A 314 15.91 9.57 -17.17
CA PHE A 314 15.21 8.58 -17.99
C PHE A 314 14.31 7.64 -17.18
N GLY A 315 14.78 7.16 -16.02
CA GLY A 315 13.98 6.33 -15.11
C GLY A 315 12.77 7.08 -14.55
N PHE A 316 12.91 8.37 -14.27
CA PHE A 316 11.80 9.23 -13.88
C PHE A 316 10.83 9.50 -15.04
N SER A 317 11.34 9.49 -16.26
CA SER A 317 10.66 9.98 -17.46
C SER A 317 9.64 9.04 -18.10
N GLU A 318 9.02 8.12 -17.38
CA GLU A 318 7.84 7.39 -17.89
C GLU A 318 6.78 8.36 -18.49
N ARG A 319 6.75 9.62 -18.01
CA ARG A 319 6.03 10.74 -18.65
C ARG A 319 6.75 11.41 -19.83
N ALA A 320 8.07 11.53 -19.86
CA ALA A 320 8.73 12.06 -21.05
C ALA A 320 8.69 11.06 -22.20
N LEU A 321 8.70 9.74 -21.97
CA LEU A 321 8.50 8.75 -23.02
C LEU A 321 7.05 8.71 -23.53
N THR A 322 6.04 8.78 -22.66
CA THR A 322 4.63 8.88 -23.13
C THR A 322 4.29 10.27 -23.72
N SER A 323 4.95 11.34 -23.26
CA SER A 323 4.87 12.67 -23.87
C SER A 323 5.63 12.72 -25.19
N PHE A 324 6.81 12.10 -25.26
CA PHE A 324 7.61 11.94 -26.48
C PHE A 324 6.85 11.08 -27.47
N GLU A 325 6.27 9.95 -27.06
CA GLU A 325 5.41 9.10 -27.90
C GLU A 325 4.21 9.89 -28.43
N ARG A 326 3.49 10.65 -27.59
CA ARG A 326 2.41 11.54 -28.06
C ARG A 326 2.89 12.66 -28.99
N SER A 327 4.13 13.12 -28.82
CA SER A 327 4.74 14.20 -29.62
C SER A 327 5.31 13.67 -30.95
N PHE A 328 5.84 12.44 -30.97
CA PHE A 328 6.51 11.82 -32.12
C PHE A 328 5.56 10.98 -32.97
N PHE A 329 4.64 10.25 -32.35
CA PHE A 329 3.67 9.38 -33.02
C PHE A 329 2.26 9.99 -33.12
N GLY A 330 2.06 11.18 -32.57
CA GLY A 330 0.77 11.87 -32.56
C GLY A 330 -0.22 11.27 -31.55
N LYS A 331 -1.33 11.98 -31.31
CA LYS A 331 -2.39 11.49 -30.41
C LYS A 331 -3.05 10.24 -31.01
N PRO A 332 -3.21 9.13 -30.27
CA PRO A 332 -4.01 8.01 -30.74
C PRO A 332 -5.43 8.51 -31.00
N ALA A 333 -5.96 8.19 -32.19
CA ALA A 333 -7.31 8.54 -32.58
C ALA A 333 -8.27 8.05 -31.50
N LYS A 334 -9.00 8.97 -30.86
CA LYS A 334 -10.12 8.60 -29.99
C LYS A 334 -11.08 7.82 -30.87
N SER A 335 -11.19 6.51 -30.63
CA SER A 335 -12.33 5.73 -31.10
C SER A 335 -13.58 6.41 -30.57
N GLN A 336 -14.26 7.14 -31.45
CA GLN A 336 -15.63 7.59 -31.23
C GLN A 336 -16.46 6.32 -31.07
N LYS A 337 -16.86 6.03 -29.84
CA LYS A 337 -18.02 5.18 -29.60
C LYS A 337 -19.25 5.98 -30.02
N GLU A 338 -19.88 5.56 -31.12
CA GLU A 338 -21.32 5.68 -31.28
C GLU A 338 -22.04 4.71 -30.34
#